data_AF-A0A3D0RFB8-F1
#
_entry.id   AF-A0A3D0RFB8-F1
#
_cell.length_a   1.000
_cell.length_b   1.000
_cell.length_c   1.000
_cell.angle_alpha   90.00
_cell.angle_beta   90.00
_cell.angle_gamma   90.00
#
_symmetry.space_group_name_H-M   'P 1'
#
loop_
_entity.id
_entity.type
_entity.pdbx_description
1 polymer ?
#
loop_
_entity_poly.entity_id
_entity_poly.type
_entity_poly.pdbx_seq_one_letter_code
_entity_poly.pdbx_strand_id
1 'polypeptide(L)' 'IPMGRFCTPEEIANMAAFIASPACSFTTGQVFDVTGGRATW' A
#
# COMPACT_ATOMS: atom_id res chain seq x y z
N ILE A 1 3.14 9.42 11.55
CA ILE A 1 2.73 8.09 11.04
C ILE A 1 1.87 7.42 12.11
N PRO A 2 0.54 7.37 11.95
CA PRO A 2 -0.41 6.76 12.89
C PRO A 2 -0.03 5.35 13.38
N MET A 3 0.56 4.53 12.51
CA MET A 3 0.98 3.17 12.87
C MET A 3 2.14 3.10 13.86
N GLY A 4 2.85 4.22 14.14
CA GLY A 4 3.88 4.27 15.20
C GLY A 4 5.12 3.41 14.98
N ARG A 5 5.27 2.78 13.81
CA ARG A 5 6.42 1.93 13.45
C ARG A 5 6.78 2.07 11.97
N PHE A 6 7.95 1.55 11.60
CA PHE A 6 8.32 1.40 10.20
C PHE A 6 7.50 0.31 9.52
N CYS A 7 7.26 0.52 8.22
CA CYS A 7 6.75 -0.50 7.33
C CYS A 7 7.80 -1.60 7.13
N THR A 8 7.40 -2.85 7.06
CA THR A 8 8.29 -3.97 6.76
C THR A 8 8.35 -4.22 5.25
N PRO A 9 9.43 -4.83 4.73
CA PRO A 9 9.50 -5.22 3.32
C PRO A 9 8.32 -6.10 2.86
N GLU A 10 7.84 -6.98 3.73
CA GLU A 10 6.72 -7.88 3.44
C GLU A 10 5.41 -7.13 3.25
N GLU A 11 5.19 -6.04 3.98
CA GLU A 11 3.98 -5.20 3.81
C GLU A 11 3.97 -4.51 2.45
N ILE A 12 5.13 -4.05 1.96
CA ILE A 12 5.29 -3.51 0.61
C ILE A 12 5.06 -4.60 -0.44
N ALA A 13 5.66 -5.79 -0.25
CA ALA A 13 5.51 -6.91 -1.17
C ALA A 13 4.05 -7.37 -1.27
N ASN A 14 3.33 -7.43 -0.15
CA ASN A 14 1.91 -7.78 -0.13
C ASN A 14 1.04 -6.76 -0.88
N MET A 15 1.33 -5.46 -0.73
CA MET A 15 0.64 -4.42 -1.51
C MET A 15 0.93 -4.58 -3.02
N ALA A 16 2.19 -4.79 -3.39
CA ALA A 16 2.56 -5.02 -4.79
C ALA A 16 1.86 -6.27 -5.38
N ALA A 17 1.79 -7.35 -4.60
CA ALA A 17 1.09 -8.57 -4.98
C ALA A 17 -0.42 -8.33 -5.16
N PHE A 18 -1.06 -7.56 -4.28
CA PHE A 18 -2.46 -7.16 -4.43
C PHE A 18 -2.66 -6.37 -5.73
N ILE A 19 -1.84 -5.35 -5.98
CA ILE A 19 -1.93 -4.49 -7.19
C ILE A 19 -1.77 -5.31 -8.47
N ALA A 20 -0.86 -6.28 -8.48
CA ALA A 20 -0.63 -7.16 -9.63
C ALA A 20 -1.69 -8.27 -9.78
N SER A 21 -2.53 -8.50 -8.78
CA SER A 21 -3.51 -9.58 -8.78
C SER A 21 -4.81 -9.21 -9.51
N PRO A 22 -5.61 -10.20 -9.94
CA PRO A 22 -6.96 -9.97 -10.46
C PRO A 22 -7.91 -9.26 -9.49
N ALA A 23 -7.59 -9.19 -8.19
CA ALA A 23 -8.40 -8.48 -7.21
C ALA A 23 -8.35 -6.95 -7.41
N CYS A 24 -7.33 -6.42 -8.08
CA CYS A 24 -7.18 -5.00 -8.40
C CYS A 24 -7.60 -4.70 -9.86
N SER A 25 -8.68 -5.33 -10.34
CA SER A 25 -9.05 -5.36 -11.76
C SER A 25 -9.58 -4.04 -12.35
N PHE A 26 -9.91 -3.06 -11.51
CA PHE A 26 -10.54 -1.81 -11.95
C PHE A 26 -9.78 -0.56 -11.48
N THR A 27 -8.52 -0.70 -11.06
CA THR A 27 -7.69 0.43 -10.64
C THR A 27 -6.53 0.61 -11.61
N THR A 28 -6.36 1.83 -12.11
CA THR A 28 -5.24 2.22 -12.98
C THR A 28 -4.90 3.70 -12.76
N GLY A 29 -3.64 4.07 -12.97
CA GLY A 29 -3.18 5.46 -12.84
C GLY A 29 -3.26 6.03 -11.42
N GLN A 30 -3.30 5.17 -10.39
CA GLN A 30 -3.40 5.56 -8.98
C GLN A 30 -2.11 5.30 -8.22
N VAL A 31 -1.97 5.96 -7.07
CA VAL A 31 -0.90 5.73 -6.10
C VAL A 31 -1.49 5.08 -4.85
N PHE A 32 -0.94 3.93 -4.46
CA PHE A 32 -1.28 3.27 -3.20
C PHE A 32 -0.33 3.76 -2.10
N ASP A 33 -0.87 4.47 -1.12
CA ASP A 33 -0.09 4.94 0.02
C ASP A 33 0.14 3.82 1.03
N VAL A 34 1.41 3.46 1.25
CA VAL A 34 1.82 2.45 2.25
C VAL A 34 2.72 3.11 3.31
N THR A 35 2.33 4.30 3.77
CA THR A 35 3.15 5.09 4.70
C THR A 35 2.75 4.90 6.16
N GLY A 36 1.84 3.97 6.44
CA GLY A 36 1.28 3.76 7.78
C GLY A 36 0.36 4.91 8.23
N GLY A 37 -0.31 5.58 7.28
CA GLY A 37 -1.25 6.69 7.52
C GLY A 37 -0.60 8.07 7.55
N ARG A 38 0.59 8.25 6.95
CA ARG A 38 1.24 9.57 6.90
C ARG A 38 0.49 10.54 6.00
N ALA A 39 -0.11 10.04 4.92
CA ALA A 39 -0.78 10.85 3.90
C ALA A 39 -2.20 11.31 4.29
N THR A 40 -2.63 11.10 5.54
CA THR A 40 -4.01 11.37 5.99
C THR A 40 -4.20 12.77 6.58
N TRP A 41 -3.15 13.60 6.66
CA TRP A 41 -3.20 14.99 7.16
C TRP A 41 -2.26 15.90 6.36
#